data_AF-A0A1Y3BD92-F1
#
_entry.id   AF-A0A1Y3BD92-F1
#
_cell.length_a   1.000
_cell.length_b   1.000
_cell.length_c   1.000
_cell.angle_alpha   90.00
_cell.angle_beta   90.00
_cell.angle_gamma   90.00
#
_symmetry.space_group_name_H-M   'P 1'
#
loop_
_entity.id
_entity.type
_entity.pdbx_description
1 polymer ?
#
loop_
_entity_poly.entity_id
_entity_poly.type
_entity_poly.pdbx_seq_one_letter_code
_entity_poly.pdbx_strand_id
1 'polypeptide(L)'
;MAFGIKFAPIFIPLRRRLQTLIIFLASNLPFSGLITIIILYNLLFTQYYFVTLFYLAWWIFDHETPQRGGRRYDWFRRLPIWRLYAEYFPITLIKTADLSANGKYLFGLHPHGILCFSHSVNFLTEGTNFSELFPGIRPHLVTVNLQFLLPLQRELFLSGGACSASRE
;
A
#
# COMPACT_ATOMS: atom_id res chain seq x y z
N MET A 1 -35.12 1.68 -19.83
CA MET A 1 -34.63 1.11 -18.55
C MET A 1 -35.08 -0.34 -18.51
N ALA A 2 -34.22 -1.29 -18.89
CA ALA A 2 -34.54 -2.73 -18.83
C ALA A 2 -33.77 -3.34 -17.65
N PHE A 3 -34.46 -4.10 -16.80
CA PHE A 3 -33.94 -4.89 -15.65
C PHE A 3 -33.46 -4.16 -14.38
N GLY A 4 -33.67 -2.84 -14.23
CA GLY A 4 -33.25 -2.12 -13.00
C GLY A 4 -31.72 -2.03 -12.81
N ILE A 5 -30.95 -2.53 -13.77
CA ILE A 5 -29.49 -2.45 -13.79
C ILE A 5 -29.09 -1.02 -14.15
N LYS A 6 -28.52 -0.29 -13.19
CA LYS A 6 -27.91 1.02 -13.42
C LYS A 6 -26.47 0.81 -13.88
N PHE A 7 -26.25 0.86 -15.18
CA PHE A 7 -24.90 0.86 -15.75
C PHE A 7 -24.16 2.16 -15.42
N ALA A 8 -22.84 2.07 -15.30
CA ALA A 8 -22.01 3.25 -15.15
C ALA A 8 -22.16 4.15 -16.39
N PRO A 9 -22.25 5.48 -16.22
CA PRO A 9 -22.35 6.40 -17.35
C PRO A 9 -21.11 6.30 -18.24
N ILE A 10 -21.31 6.24 -19.55
CA ILE A 10 -20.24 6.12 -20.55
C ILE A 10 -19.34 7.37 -20.52
N PHE A 11 -19.95 8.54 -20.34
CA PHE A 11 -19.30 9.86 -20.33
C PHE A 11 -18.83 10.26 -18.93
N ILE A 12 -17.88 9.49 -18.37
CA ILE A 12 -17.16 9.88 -17.14
C ILE A 12 -15.80 10.50 -17.47
N PRO A 13 -15.38 11.58 -16.77
CA PRO A 13 -14.06 12.18 -16.96
C PRO A 13 -12.93 11.18 -16.76
N LEU A 14 -11.82 11.34 -17.51
CA LEU A 14 -10.64 10.48 -17.41
C LEU A 14 -10.12 10.38 -15.97
N ARG A 15 -10.14 11.49 -15.23
CA ARG A 15 -9.74 11.53 -13.82
C ARG A 15 -10.52 10.53 -12.97
N ARG A 16 -11.84 10.45 -13.13
CA ARG A 16 -12.69 9.47 -12.41
C ARG A 16 -12.36 8.03 -12.82
N ARG A 17 -12.09 7.79 -14.10
CA ARG A 17 -11.65 6.47 -14.60
C ARG A 17 -10.33 6.04 -13.96
N LEU A 18 -9.36 6.94 -13.89
CA LEU A 18 -8.06 6.69 -13.25
C LEU A 18 -8.23 6.40 -11.76
N GLN A 19 -9.04 7.19 -11.05
CA GLN A 19 -9.35 6.93 -9.64
C GLN A 19 -9.96 5.53 -9.45
N THR A 20 -10.96 5.15 -10.26
CA THR A 20 -11.56 3.81 -10.22
C THR A 20 -10.53 2.71 -10.51
N LEU A 21 -9.67 2.90 -11.53
CA LEU A 21 -8.60 1.95 -11.86
C LEU A 21 -7.63 1.77 -10.69
N ILE A 22 -7.21 2.86 -10.05
CA ILE A 22 -6.29 2.83 -8.91
C ILE A 22 -6.89 2.06 -7.75
N ILE A 23 -8.15 2.36 -7.39
CA ILE A 23 -8.83 1.64 -6.31
C ILE A 23 -9.07 0.17 -6.68
N PHE A 24 -9.40 -0.12 -7.92
CA PHE A 24 -9.50 -1.50 -8.41
C PHE A 24 -8.17 -2.25 -8.25
N LEU A 25 -7.05 -1.67 -8.70
CA LEU A 25 -5.72 -2.27 -8.56
C LEU A 25 -5.33 -2.45 -7.10
N ALA A 26 -5.57 -1.43 -6.26
CA ALA A 26 -5.29 -1.49 -4.82
C ALA A 26 -6.10 -2.58 -4.10
N SER A 27 -7.38 -2.73 -4.46
CA SER A 27 -8.26 -3.76 -3.91
C SER A 27 -7.83 -5.18 -4.30
N ASN A 28 -7.22 -5.32 -5.49
CA ASN A 28 -6.75 -6.58 -6.04
C ASN A 28 -5.25 -6.83 -5.81
N LEU A 29 -4.61 -6.02 -4.95
CA LEU A 29 -3.19 -6.15 -4.63
C LEU A 29 -2.79 -7.57 -4.18
N PRO A 30 -3.59 -8.30 -3.38
CA PRO A 30 -3.27 -9.70 -3.04
C PRO A 30 -3.20 -10.64 -4.25
N PHE A 31 -4.09 -10.47 -5.22
CA PHE A 31 -4.07 -11.27 -6.45
C PHE A 31 -2.83 -10.97 -7.30
N SER A 32 -2.36 -9.72 -7.30
CA SER A 32 -1.12 -9.36 -8.00
C SER A 32 0.11 -10.09 -7.44
N GLY A 33 0.13 -10.37 -6.13
CA GLY A 33 1.19 -11.15 -5.50
C GLY A 33 1.17 -12.62 -5.96
N LEU A 34 -0.02 -13.22 -6.06
CA LEU A 34 -0.18 -14.58 -6.61
C LEU A 34 0.23 -14.67 -8.08
N ILE A 35 -0.18 -13.70 -8.89
CA ILE A 35 0.23 -13.60 -10.30
C ILE A 35 1.76 -13.49 -10.39
N THR A 36 2.38 -12.70 -9.51
CA THR A 36 3.84 -12.58 -9.47
C THR A 36 4.52 -13.91 -9.15
N ILE A 37 3.98 -14.71 -8.21
CA ILE A 37 4.49 -16.07 -7.93
C ILE A 37 4.41 -16.95 -9.19
N ILE A 38 3.28 -16.93 -9.90
CA ILE A 38 3.10 -17.71 -11.13
C ILE A 38 4.12 -17.28 -12.19
N ILE A 39 4.34 -15.98 -12.37
CA ILE A 39 5.35 -15.45 -13.31
C ILE A 39 6.75 -15.94 -12.91
N LEU A 40 7.15 -15.76 -11.65
CA LEU A 40 8.46 -16.19 -11.16
C LEU A 40 8.67 -17.71 -11.31
N TYR A 41 7.64 -18.51 -11.06
CA TYR A 41 7.67 -19.95 -11.29
C TYR A 41 7.89 -20.29 -12.76
N ASN A 42 7.16 -19.66 -13.67
CA ASN A 42 7.32 -19.90 -15.12
C ASN A 42 8.71 -19.47 -15.62
N LEU A 43 9.25 -18.37 -15.10
CA LEU A 43 10.59 -17.88 -15.51
C LEU A 43 11.71 -18.88 -15.20
N LEU A 44 11.57 -19.74 -14.16
CA LEU A 44 12.54 -20.80 -13.85
C LEU A 44 12.73 -21.79 -15.00
N PHE A 45 11.73 -21.96 -15.86
CA PHE A 45 11.76 -22.87 -17.01
C PHE A 45 12.12 -22.16 -18.33
N THR A 46 12.63 -20.93 -18.25
CA THR A 46 13.05 -20.13 -19.41
C THR A 46 14.51 -19.70 -19.27
N GLN A 47 15.07 -19.08 -20.32
CA GLN A 47 16.40 -18.45 -20.26
C GLN A 47 16.52 -17.34 -19.19
N TYR A 48 15.40 -16.86 -18.65
CA TYR A 48 15.33 -15.80 -17.65
C TYR A 48 15.29 -16.32 -16.19
N TYR A 49 15.60 -17.60 -15.94
CA TYR A 49 15.55 -18.21 -14.61
C TYR A 49 16.33 -17.43 -13.53
N PHE A 50 17.41 -16.75 -13.93
CA PHE A 50 18.24 -15.95 -13.04
C PHE A 50 17.45 -14.82 -12.36
N VAL A 51 16.41 -14.27 -13.00
CA VAL A 51 15.54 -13.24 -12.40
C VAL A 51 14.86 -13.79 -11.14
N THR A 52 14.31 -14.99 -11.23
CA THR A 52 13.67 -15.65 -10.08
C THR A 52 14.69 -15.97 -8.99
N LEU A 53 15.87 -16.48 -9.36
CA LEU A 53 16.92 -16.79 -8.38
C LEU A 53 17.38 -15.54 -7.61
N PHE A 54 17.64 -14.43 -8.31
CA PHE A 54 18.04 -13.18 -7.66
C PHE A 54 16.94 -12.62 -6.77
N TYR A 55 15.67 -12.67 -7.22
CA TYR A 55 14.55 -12.23 -6.39
C TYR A 55 14.39 -13.09 -5.13
N LEU A 56 14.49 -14.42 -5.23
CA LEU A 56 14.40 -15.31 -4.09
C LEU A 56 15.57 -15.10 -3.11
N ALA A 57 16.79 -14.95 -3.63
CA ALA A 57 17.96 -14.65 -2.80
C ALA A 57 17.78 -13.33 -2.04
N TRP A 58 17.31 -12.28 -2.73
CA TRP A 58 16.95 -11.00 -2.11
C TRP A 58 15.88 -11.16 -1.04
N TRP A 59 14.78 -11.85 -1.36
CA TRP A 59 13.65 -12.05 -0.46
C TRP A 59 14.07 -12.79 0.83
N ILE A 60 14.91 -13.83 0.70
CA ILE A 60 15.46 -14.58 1.85
C ILE A 60 16.40 -13.70 2.67
N PHE A 61 17.31 -12.97 2.03
CA PHE A 61 18.23 -12.08 2.72
C PHE A 61 17.50 -10.98 3.49
N ASP A 62 16.42 -10.46 2.90
CA ASP A 62 15.64 -9.33 3.42
C ASP A 62 14.43 -9.75 4.27
N HIS A 63 14.28 -11.04 4.61
CA HIS A 63 13.05 -11.58 5.20
C HIS A 63 12.65 -10.92 6.54
N GLU A 64 13.61 -10.43 7.33
CA GLU A 64 13.36 -9.77 8.63
C GLU A 64 13.02 -8.27 8.54
N THR A 65 13.12 -7.67 7.35
CA THR A 65 12.85 -6.25 7.16
C THR A 65 11.44 -5.81 7.63
N PRO A 66 10.36 -6.60 7.44
CA PRO A 66 9.05 -6.27 8.00
C PRO A 66 9.03 -6.12 9.53
N GLN A 67 9.85 -6.88 10.26
CA GLN A 67 9.95 -6.86 11.72
C GLN A 67 10.87 -5.74 12.23
N ARG A 68 11.85 -5.32 11.41
CA ARG A 68 12.86 -4.29 11.76
C ARG A 68 12.47 -2.86 11.36
N GLY A 69 11.18 -2.56 11.22
CA GLY A 69 10.69 -1.21 10.91
C GLY A 69 10.36 -0.96 9.43
N GLY A 70 10.40 -1.99 8.58
CA GLY A 70 10.02 -1.91 7.17
C GLY A 70 11.04 -1.17 6.30
N ARG A 71 10.66 -0.86 5.05
CA ARG A 71 11.54 -0.17 4.09
C ARG A 71 10.90 1.05 3.44
N ARG A 72 10.80 2.13 4.21
CA ARG A 72 10.14 3.35 3.73
C ARG A 72 10.93 4.07 2.64
N TYR A 73 10.26 4.41 1.54
CA TYR A 73 10.79 5.26 0.48
C TYR A 73 9.95 6.52 0.28
N ASP A 74 10.54 7.70 0.51
CA ASP A 74 9.78 8.96 0.41
C ASP A 74 9.33 9.29 -1.02
N TRP A 75 10.09 8.89 -2.04
CA TRP A 75 9.67 9.07 -3.44
C TRP A 75 8.41 8.26 -3.76
N PHE A 76 8.33 7.03 -3.24
CA PHE A 76 7.16 6.17 -3.40
C PHE A 76 5.96 6.81 -2.72
N ARG A 77 6.11 7.25 -1.45
CA ARG A 77 5.03 7.86 -0.67
C ARG A 77 4.48 9.15 -1.30
N ARG A 78 5.29 9.87 -2.08
CA ARG A 78 4.93 11.14 -2.74
C ARG A 78 4.41 10.99 -4.17
N LEU A 79 4.25 9.76 -4.67
CA LEU A 79 3.72 9.55 -6.02
C LEU A 79 2.32 10.20 -6.18
N PRO A 80 2.03 10.85 -7.32
CA PRO A 80 0.76 11.56 -7.54
C PRO A 80 -0.45 10.61 -7.56
N ILE A 81 -0.23 9.32 -7.77
CA ILE A 81 -1.27 8.27 -7.72
C ILE A 81 -2.00 8.24 -6.38
N TRP A 82 -1.34 8.59 -5.26
CA TRP A 82 -1.94 8.57 -3.94
C TRP A 82 -2.95 9.69 -3.72
N ARG A 83 -2.82 10.81 -4.43
CA ARG A 83 -3.84 11.87 -4.43
C ARG A 83 -5.11 11.38 -5.11
N LEU A 84 -4.99 10.72 -6.27
CA LEU A 84 -6.13 10.10 -6.95
C LEU A 84 -6.78 9.01 -6.09
N TYR A 85 -5.98 8.25 -5.35
CA TYR A 85 -6.47 7.26 -4.38
C TYR A 85 -7.31 7.92 -3.29
N ALA A 86 -6.79 8.96 -2.63
CA ALA A 86 -7.50 9.67 -1.55
C ALA A 86 -8.83 10.27 -2.04
N GLU A 87 -8.80 10.92 -3.21
CA GLU A 87 -9.95 11.62 -3.78
C GLU A 87 -11.07 10.72 -4.31
N TYR A 88 -10.82 9.43 -4.52
CA TYR A 88 -11.90 8.51 -4.91
C TYR A 88 -12.96 8.39 -3.81
N PHE A 89 -12.49 8.30 -2.55
CA PHE A 89 -13.28 8.17 -1.31
C PHE A 89 -13.34 9.47 -0.48
N PRO A 90 -13.14 10.62 -1.11
CA PRO A 90 -12.76 11.91 -0.48
C PRO A 90 -12.05 11.84 0.90
N ILE A 91 -11.01 11.03 1.01
CA ILE A 91 -10.29 10.84 2.29
C ILE A 91 -9.49 12.10 2.61
N THR A 92 -9.67 12.61 3.83
CA THR A 92 -8.91 13.74 4.38
C THR A 92 -8.35 13.37 5.75
N LEU A 93 -7.19 13.93 6.09
CA LEU A 93 -6.59 13.79 7.40
C LEU A 93 -6.75 15.11 8.15
N ILE A 94 -7.51 15.10 9.24
CA ILE A 94 -7.79 16.28 10.05
C ILE A 94 -6.92 16.23 11.30
N LYS A 95 -6.06 17.23 11.45
CA LYS A 95 -5.24 17.40 12.67
C LYS A 95 -6.08 18.08 13.75
N THR A 96 -6.27 17.40 14.87
CA THR A 96 -7.04 17.92 16.02
C THR A 96 -6.16 18.42 17.16
N ALA A 97 -4.90 18.03 17.19
CA ALA A 97 -3.93 18.45 18.20
C ALA A 97 -2.52 18.51 17.61
N ASP A 98 -1.68 19.38 18.19
CA ASP A 98 -0.25 19.40 17.91
C ASP A 98 0.46 18.23 18.60
N LEU A 99 1.27 17.52 17.83
CA LEU A 99 2.12 16.44 18.31
C LEU A 99 3.58 16.87 18.19
N SER A 100 4.35 16.69 19.25
CA SER A 100 5.78 16.99 19.28
C SER A 100 6.55 15.99 18.41
N ALA A 101 7.47 16.47 17.56
CA ALA A 101 8.28 15.61 16.71
C ALA A 101 9.17 14.61 17.50
N ASN A 102 9.45 14.89 18.77
CA ASN A 102 10.27 14.03 19.64
C ASN A 102 9.45 13.00 20.42
N GLY A 103 8.11 13.02 20.29
CA GLY A 103 7.22 12.10 20.99
C GLY A 103 7.14 10.73 20.34
N LYS A 104 6.83 9.70 21.16
CA LYS A 104 6.48 8.36 20.69
C LYS A 104 4.96 8.21 20.75
N TYR A 105 4.32 8.00 19.60
CA TYR A 105 2.86 7.96 19.49
C TYR A 105 2.40 6.60 18.96
N LEU A 106 1.28 6.13 19.51
CA LEU A 106 0.53 5.00 18.97
C LEU A 106 -0.81 5.52 18.44
N PHE A 107 -1.03 5.39 17.13
CA PHE A 107 -2.29 5.79 16.49
C PHE A 107 -3.25 4.59 16.44
N GLY A 108 -4.40 4.71 17.11
CA GLY A 108 -5.49 3.75 16.98
C GLY A 108 -6.26 4.00 15.69
N LEU A 109 -6.50 2.94 14.91
CA LEU A 109 -7.13 3.03 13.58
C LEU A 109 -8.45 2.26 13.55
N HIS A 110 -9.57 2.94 13.33
CA HIS A 110 -10.92 2.36 13.33
C HIS A 110 -11.84 3.09 12.34
N PRO A 111 -12.77 2.39 11.63
CA PRO A 111 -12.99 0.94 11.64
C PRO A 111 -11.90 0.17 10.89
N HIS A 112 -11.64 -1.07 11.31
CA HIS A 112 -10.71 -1.96 10.65
C HIS A 112 -11.46 -2.93 9.71
N GLY A 113 -10.94 -3.11 8.50
CA GLY A 113 -11.42 -4.07 7.52
C GLY A 113 -10.26 -4.68 6.73
N ILE A 114 -10.55 -5.65 5.86
CA ILE A 114 -9.53 -6.33 5.04
C ILE A 114 -8.81 -5.31 4.12
N LEU A 115 -9.57 -4.36 3.56
CA LEU A 115 -9.07 -3.31 2.66
C LEU A 115 -9.22 -1.94 3.34
N CYS A 116 -8.30 -1.61 4.25
CA CYS A 116 -8.29 -0.30 4.93
C CYS A 116 -7.69 0.79 4.03
N PHE A 117 -8.48 1.32 3.09
CA PHE A 117 -8.06 2.39 2.16
C PHE A 117 -7.60 3.66 2.90
N SER A 118 -8.34 4.07 3.93
CA SER A 118 -8.03 5.25 4.75
C SER A 118 -6.68 5.12 5.46
N HIS A 119 -6.39 3.97 6.06
CA HIS A 119 -5.14 3.73 6.77
C HIS A 119 -3.95 3.74 5.81
N SER A 120 -4.14 3.08 4.66
CA SER A 120 -3.10 2.99 3.63
C SER A 120 -2.74 4.38 3.11
N VAL A 121 -3.73 5.18 2.69
CA VAL A 121 -3.43 6.50 2.10
C VAL A 121 -2.88 7.49 3.14
N ASN A 122 -3.38 7.46 4.38
CA ASN A 122 -2.95 8.39 5.43
C ASN A 122 -1.57 8.06 6.01
N PHE A 123 -1.25 6.78 6.22
CA PHE A 123 -0.05 6.40 6.98
C PHE A 123 1.05 5.77 6.10
N LEU A 124 0.70 5.11 4.99
CA LEU A 124 1.69 4.55 4.07
C LEU A 124 2.10 5.52 2.96
N THR A 125 1.40 6.63 2.76
CA THR A 125 1.64 7.55 1.64
C THR A 125 1.55 9.01 2.08
N GLU A 126 1.77 9.93 1.15
CA GLU A 126 1.51 11.37 1.31
C GLU A 126 0.25 11.80 0.52
N GLY A 127 -0.68 10.88 0.23
CA GLY A 127 -1.92 11.20 -0.50
C GLY A 127 -2.82 12.21 0.23
N THR A 128 -2.67 12.31 1.56
CA THR A 128 -3.35 13.28 2.43
C THR A 128 -2.39 14.17 3.22
N ASN A 129 -1.14 14.26 2.76
CA ASN A 129 -0.10 15.15 3.30
C ASN A 129 0.19 14.95 4.81
N PHE A 130 0.34 13.70 5.25
CA PHE A 130 0.65 13.39 6.65
C PHE A 130 1.86 14.16 7.16
N SER A 131 2.95 14.22 6.38
CA SER A 131 4.18 14.89 6.80
C SER A 131 4.05 16.41 6.90
N GLU A 132 3.07 17.01 6.23
CA GLU A 132 2.78 18.44 6.35
C GLU A 132 1.97 18.74 7.62
N LEU A 133 1.03 17.86 7.98
CA LEU A 133 0.22 18.00 9.20
C LEU A 133 1.02 17.69 10.47
N PHE A 134 1.88 16.68 10.40
CA PHE A 134 2.70 16.20 11.52
C PHE A 134 4.19 16.23 11.15
N PRO A 135 4.80 17.43 11.07
CA PRO A 135 6.20 17.56 10.68
C PRO A 135 7.12 16.88 11.70
N GLY A 136 8.10 16.13 11.19
CA GLY A 136 9.06 15.39 12.00
C GLY A 136 8.56 14.02 12.50
N ILE A 137 7.25 13.73 12.40
CA ILE A 137 6.70 12.43 12.78
C ILE A 137 6.79 11.47 11.59
N ARG A 138 7.32 10.27 11.85
CA ARG A 138 7.45 9.20 10.84
C ARG A 138 6.46 8.08 11.17
N PRO A 139 5.32 7.99 10.46
CA PRO A 139 4.36 6.94 10.71
C PRO A 139 4.87 5.60 10.15
N HIS A 140 4.60 4.53 10.88
CA HIS A 140 4.76 3.16 10.43
C HIS A 140 3.43 2.45 10.63
N LEU A 141 2.83 1.94 9.55
CA LEU A 141 1.57 1.19 9.65
C LEU A 141 1.90 -0.25 10.03
N VAL A 142 1.45 -0.67 11.21
CA VAL A 142 1.61 -2.05 11.68
C VAL A 142 0.45 -2.90 11.14
N THR A 143 0.77 -4.04 10.50
CA THR A 143 -0.23 -4.92 9.88
C THR A 143 0.14 -6.40 10.03
N VAL A 144 -0.80 -7.28 9.68
CA VAL A 144 -0.66 -8.74 9.76
C VAL A 144 0.50 -9.25 8.88
N ASN A 145 1.26 -10.21 9.39
CA ASN A 145 2.45 -10.77 8.72
C ASN A 145 2.18 -11.30 7.31
N LEU A 146 0.94 -11.76 7.07
CA LEU A 146 0.49 -12.26 5.77
C LEU A 146 0.70 -11.24 4.63
N GLN A 147 0.65 -9.93 4.93
CA GLN A 147 0.88 -8.86 3.95
C GLN A 147 2.31 -8.87 3.38
N PHE A 148 3.26 -9.52 4.08
CA PHE A 148 4.68 -9.54 3.72
C PHE A 148 5.15 -10.87 3.12
N LEU A 149 4.25 -11.84 2.92
CA LEU A 149 4.60 -13.13 2.32
C LEU A 149 4.58 -13.11 0.80
N LEU A 150 3.60 -12.43 0.19
CA LEU A 150 3.44 -12.41 -1.26
C LEU A 150 4.41 -11.42 -1.92
N PRO A 151 5.12 -11.83 -3.01
CA PRO A 151 5.99 -10.93 -3.75
C PRO A 151 5.19 -9.79 -4.38
N LEU A 152 5.87 -8.70 -4.76
CA LEU A 152 5.26 -7.43 -5.20
C LEU A 152 4.42 -6.72 -4.13
N GLN A 153 3.42 -7.37 -3.54
CA GLN A 153 2.63 -6.84 -2.43
C GLN A 153 3.53 -6.47 -1.25
N ARG A 154 4.41 -7.41 -0.84
CA ARG A 154 5.42 -7.17 0.19
C ARG A 154 6.21 -5.90 -0.08
N GLU A 155 6.74 -5.76 -1.29
CA GLU A 155 7.59 -4.62 -1.65
C GLU A 155 6.81 -3.29 -1.60
N LEU A 156 5.53 -3.28 -2.01
CA LEU A 156 4.69 -2.08 -1.97
C LEU A 156 4.34 -1.68 -0.52
N PHE A 157 4.00 -2.64 0.34
CA PHE A 157 3.76 -2.39 1.76
C PHE A 157 5.03 -1.88 2.46
N LEU A 158 6.17 -2.55 2.23
CA LEU A 158 7.45 -2.14 2.80
C LEU A 158 7.83 -0.73 2.33
N SER A 159 7.69 -0.44 1.03
CA SER A 159 7.98 0.88 0.42
C SER A 159 7.19 2.02 1.07
N GLY A 160 5.96 1.75 1.52
CA GLY A 160 5.14 2.70 2.28
C GLY A 160 5.56 2.88 3.75
N GLY A 161 6.43 2.02 4.27
CA GLY A 161 6.84 1.99 5.68
C GLY A 161 6.00 1.05 6.55
N ALA A 162 5.28 0.09 5.96
CA ALA A 162 4.52 -0.89 6.73
C ALA A 162 5.45 -1.82 7.50
N CYS A 163 4.99 -2.24 8.68
CA CYS A 163 5.69 -3.17 9.57
C CYS A 163 4.80 -4.33 9.96
N SER A 164 5.43 -5.44 10.30
CA SER A 164 4.78 -6.64 10.82
C SER A 164 4.34 -6.43 12.28
N ALA A 165 3.15 -6.95 12.62
CA ALA A 165 2.65 -7.00 13.98
C ALA A 165 3.16 -8.23 14.77
N SER A 166 4.17 -8.94 14.27
CA SER A 166 4.70 -10.14 14.93
C SER A 166 5.20 -9.81 16.34
N ARG A 167 5.08 -10.79 17.24
CA ARG A 167 5.61 -10.69 18.62
C ARG A 167 7.11 -10.96 18.73
N GLU A 168 7.72 -11.42 17.64
CA GLU A 168 9.13 -11.81 17.54
C GLU A 168 10.08 -10.61 17.49
#